data_AF-A0A7J3BFJ8-F1
#
_entry.id   AF-A0A7J3BFJ8-F1
#
_cell.length_a   1.000
_cell.length_b   1.000
_cell.length_c   1.000
_cell.angle_alpha   90.00
_cell.angle_beta   90.00
_cell.angle_gamma   90.00
#
_symmetry.space_group_name_H-M   'P 1'
#
loop_
_entity.id
_entity.type
_entity.pdbx_description
1 polymer ?
#
loop_
_entity_poly.entity_id
_entity_poly.type
_entity_poly.pdbx_seq_one_letter_code
_entity_poly.pdbx_strand_id
1 'polypeptide(L)'
;MIRFRILTSLVISLTFLIILTMYLVGIGYVKVIRISYLVIPYGYSYTVIMSLLLLITYTVLTILSMGEVKKFKSIEGQITDFMFSVATYIRSGATLYESISLTLPNLKGYFRDVIEKFLNLIALGNSLDEAISIIKRDLGKEFTYILRILSVAEESGGKAVDVLDRASTILSNISSYKNYRRRVLRQYLILLLIVIIVYDFAVMFLLLIMNSLNTAVATFITRPNVEFMYTLLYYTSVVIALVSGSSYGKCVEGSITRSFPYILILSALNFILIHILLSVVSPNIIQLFIFGS
;
A
#
# COMPACT_ATOMS: atom_id res chain seq x y z
N MET A 1 16.38 -4.39 -2.99
CA MET A 1 16.25 -5.72 -2.34
C MET A 1 14.88 -5.93 -1.69
N ILE A 2 14.30 -4.94 -0.99
CA ILE A 2 13.01 -5.13 -0.30
C ILE A 2 11.79 -4.88 -1.22
N ARG A 3 11.82 -3.90 -2.15
CA ARG A 3 10.87 -3.86 -3.29
C ARG A 3 10.84 -5.17 -4.08
N PHE A 4 11.97 -5.85 -4.20
CA PHE A 4 12.07 -7.17 -4.79
C PHE A 4 11.42 -8.22 -3.88
N ARG A 5 11.65 -8.22 -2.56
CA ARG A 5 10.94 -9.09 -1.59
C ARG A 5 9.42 -8.90 -1.59
N ILE A 6 8.93 -7.67 -1.71
CA ILE A 6 7.49 -7.37 -1.79
C ILE A 6 6.92 -7.87 -3.12
N LEU A 7 7.63 -7.64 -4.23
CA LEU A 7 7.23 -8.15 -5.54
C LEU A 7 7.20 -9.68 -5.57
N THR A 8 8.25 -10.34 -5.04
CA THR A 8 8.31 -11.79 -4.96
C THR A 8 7.23 -12.35 -4.02
N SER A 9 6.96 -11.68 -2.89
CA SER A 9 5.88 -12.04 -1.97
C SER A 9 4.50 -11.94 -2.63
N LEU A 10 4.28 -10.91 -3.45
CA LEU A 10 3.03 -10.71 -4.18
C LEU A 10 2.86 -11.78 -5.26
N VAL A 11 3.92 -12.08 -6.02
CA VAL A 11 3.89 -13.13 -7.05
C VAL A 11 3.64 -14.49 -6.40
N ILE A 12 4.35 -14.84 -5.33
CA ILE A 12 4.17 -16.12 -4.61
C ILE A 12 2.74 -16.26 -4.10
N SER A 13 2.19 -15.20 -3.50
CA SER A 13 0.82 -15.19 -3.02
C SER A 13 -0.21 -15.36 -4.15
N LEU A 14 -0.01 -14.67 -5.28
CA LEU A 14 -0.88 -14.82 -6.46
C LEU A 14 -0.81 -16.23 -7.04
N THR A 15 0.40 -16.80 -7.15
CA THR A 15 0.57 -18.18 -7.63
C THR A 15 -0.04 -19.20 -6.69
N PHE A 16 0.09 -19.00 -5.38
CA PHE A 16 -0.51 -19.88 -4.38
C PHE A 16 -2.04 -19.83 -4.46
N LEU A 17 -2.61 -18.64 -4.61
CA LEU A 17 -4.05 -18.44 -4.76
C LEU A 17 -4.56 -19.13 -6.04
N ILE A 18 -3.85 -19.02 -7.16
CA ILE A 18 -4.20 -19.72 -8.41
C ILE A 18 -4.14 -21.25 -8.23
N ILE A 19 -3.07 -21.78 -7.65
CA ILE A 19 -2.90 -23.23 -7.41
C ILE A 19 -4.01 -23.75 -6.48
N LEU A 20 -4.35 -23.02 -5.42
CA LEU A 20 -5.41 -23.39 -4.51
C LEU A 20 -6.77 -23.41 -5.21
N THR A 21 -7.06 -22.42 -6.08
CA THR A 21 -8.31 -22.42 -6.84
C THR A 21 -8.40 -23.62 -7.79
N MET A 22 -7.30 -23.99 -8.46
CA MET A 22 -7.25 -25.20 -9.29
C MET A 22 -7.45 -26.48 -8.46
N TYR A 23 -6.87 -26.55 -7.26
CA TYR A 23 -7.01 -27.69 -6.36
C TYR A 23 -8.45 -27.85 -5.86
N LEU A 24 -9.08 -26.76 -5.42
CA LEU A 24 -10.48 -26.76 -4.96
C LEU A 24 -11.47 -27.13 -6.07
N VAL A 25 -11.19 -26.71 -7.31
CA VAL A 25 -11.94 -27.12 -8.50
C VAL A 25 -11.71 -28.62 -8.80
N GLY A 26 -10.48 -29.12 -8.67
CA GLY A 26 -10.14 -30.53 -8.91
C GLY A 26 -10.81 -31.52 -7.96
N ILE A 27 -11.13 -31.10 -6.73
CA ILE A 27 -11.81 -31.93 -5.71
C ILE A 27 -13.34 -31.92 -5.88
N GLY A 28 -13.89 -31.09 -6.78
CA GLY A 28 -15.34 -30.99 -7.00
C GLY A 28 -16.08 -30.23 -5.89
N TYR A 29 -15.35 -29.56 -4.99
CA TYR A 29 -15.91 -28.77 -3.89
C TYR A 29 -16.48 -27.42 -4.37
N VAL A 30 -16.19 -27.03 -5.61
CA VAL A 30 -16.53 -25.75 -6.21
C VAL A 30 -17.37 -25.97 -7.45
N LYS A 31 -18.49 -25.26 -7.56
CA LYS A 31 -19.29 -25.29 -8.79
C LYS A 31 -18.59 -24.45 -9.84
N VAL A 32 -18.63 -24.91 -11.09
CA VAL A 32 -17.88 -24.29 -12.18
C VAL A 32 -18.81 -24.04 -13.35
N ILE A 33 -18.79 -22.82 -13.88
CA ILE A 33 -19.41 -22.48 -15.16
C ILE A 33 -18.30 -22.24 -16.16
N ARG A 34 -18.39 -22.89 -17.32
CA ARG A 34 -17.46 -22.70 -18.43
C ARG A 34 -18.09 -21.73 -19.43
N ILE A 35 -17.48 -20.55 -19.59
CA ILE A 35 -17.84 -19.58 -20.63
C ILE A 35 -16.73 -19.64 -21.68
N SER A 36 -16.99 -20.32 -22.80
CA SER A 36 -15.98 -20.58 -23.85
C SER A 36 -14.70 -21.23 -23.27
N TYR A 37 -13.58 -20.48 -23.22
CA TYR A 37 -12.29 -20.94 -22.67
C TYR A 37 -12.09 -20.59 -21.18
N LEU A 38 -12.96 -19.76 -20.60
CA LEU A 38 -12.83 -19.29 -19.22
C LEU A 38 -13.64 -20.17 -18.28
N VAL A 39 -12.96 -20.75 -17.30
CA VAL A 39 -13.55 -21.57 -16.25
C VAL A 39 -13.73 -20.68 -15.02
N ILE A 40 -14.97 -20.30 -14.72
CA ILE A 40 -15.28 -19.42 -13.58
C ILE A 40 -15.76 -20.28 -12.41
N PRO A 41 -14.97 -20.39 -11.33
CA PRO A 41 -15.44 -20.98 -10.09
C PRO A 41 -16.50 -20.06 -9.47
N TYR A 42 -17.59 -20.64 -8.98
CA TYR A 42 -18.64 -19.94 -8.29
C TYR A 42 -19.16 -20.76 -7.11
N GLY A 43 -19.71 -20.07 -6.13
CA GLY A 43 -20.28 -20.70 -4.95
C GLY A 43 -20.07 -19.88 -3.70
N TYR A 44 -21.03 -19.93 -2.78
CA TYR A 44 -20.94 -19.15 -1.55
C TYR A 44 -19.69 -19.49 -0.74
N SER A 45 -19.49 -20.77 -0.42
CA SER A 45 -18.32 -21.26 0.34
C SER A 45 -17.00 -20.85 -0.30
N TYR A 46 -16.94 -20.91 -1.64
CA TYR A 46 -15.77 -20.50 -2.40
C TYR A 46 -15.47 -19.00 -2.21
N THR A 47 -16.47 -18.13 -2.36
CA THR A 47 -16.26 -16.68 -2.19
C THR A 47 -15.75 -16.32 -0.79
N VAL A 48 -16.26 -17.00 0.25
CA VAL A 48 -15.87 -16.76 1.66
C VAL A 48 -14.44 -17.24 1.92
N ILE A 49 -14.05 -18.40 1.41
CA ILE A 49 -12.67 -18.89 1.54
C ILE A 49 -11.71 -17.94 0.82
N MET A 50 -12.08 -17.49 -0.38
CA MET A 50 -11.25 -16.58 -1.16
C MET A 50 -11.13 -15.19 -0.54
N SER A 51 -12.20 -14.64 0.03
CA SER A 51 -12.17 -13.35 0.73
C SER A 51 -11.27 -13.39 1.95
N LEU A 52 -11.38 -14.44 2.77
CA LEU A 52 -10.51 -14.63 3.93
C LEU A 52 -9.04 -14.76 3.52
N LEU A 53 -8.76 -15.51 2.45
CA LEU A 53 -7.39 -15.68 1.96
C LEU A 53 -6.80 -14.37 1.42
N LEU A 54 -7.59 -13.58 0.69
CA LEU A 54 -7.19 -12.25 0.25
C LEU A 54 -6.90 -11.31 1.43
N LEU A 55 -7.75 -11.31 2.46
CA LEU A 55 -7.52 -10.52 3.67
C LEU A 55 -6.24 -10.92 4.40
N ILE A 56 -5.99 -12.22 4.56
CA ILE A 56 -4.74 -12.73 5.16
C ILE A 56 -3.54 -12.26 4.33
N THR A 57 -3.62 -12.40 3.00
CA THR A 57 -2.58 -11.96 2.07
C THR A 57 -2.27 -10.47 2.22
N TYR A 58 -3.29 -9.61 2.19
CA TYR A 58 -3.10 -8.17 2.33
C TYR A 58 -2.58 -7.78 3.72
N THR A 59 -2.91 -8.56 4.75
CA THR A 59 -2.40 -8.35 6.11
C THR A 59 -0.90 -8.58 6.16
N VAL A 60 -0.44 -9.71 5.63
CA VAL A 60 0.99 -10.05 5.55
C VAL A 60 1.75 -8.99 4.74
N LEU A 61 1.23 -8.60 3.57
CA LEU A 61 1.84 -7.56 2.73
C LEU A 61 1.93 -6.20 3.45
N THR A 62 0.89 -5.84 4.21
CA THR A 62 0.88 -4.61 5.02
C THR A 62 1.99 -4.64 6.07
N ILE A 63 2.12 -5.74 6.83
CA ILE A 63 3.16 -5.90 7.85
C ILE A 63 4.56 -5.79 7.24
N LEU A 64 4.81 -6.46 6.11
CA LEU A 64 6.11 -6.41 5.42
C LEU A 64 6.44 -4.99 4.94
N SER A 65 5.44 -4.23 4.48
CA SER A 65 5.62 -2.86 4.02
C SER A 65 5.90 -1.86 5.14
N MET A 66 5.42 -2.10 6.37
CA MET A 66 5.55 -1.16 7.49
C MET A 66 7.00 -0.76 7.79
N GLY A 67 7.94 -1.70 7.64
CA GLY A 67 9.36 -1.43 7.83
C GLY A 67 9.89 -0.37 6.86
N GLU A 68 9.54 -0.46 5.57
CA GLU A 68 9.94 0.53 4.56
C GLU A 68 9.31 1.90 4.84
N VAL A 69 8.04 1.91 5.27
CA VAL A 69 7.32 3.14 5.60
C VAL A 69 7.98 3.86 6.77
N LYS A 70 8.38 3.13 7.83
CA LYS A 70 9.08 3.71 8.98
C LYS A 70 10.42 4.31 8.58
N LYS A 71 11.22 3.58 7.79
CA LYS A 71 12.52 4.07 7.28
C LYS A 71 12.36 5.35 6.48
N PHE A 72 11.42 5.37 5.55
CA PHE A 72 11.19 6.53 4.70
C PHE A 72 10.71 7.75 5.49
N LYS A 73 9.73 7.56 6.39
CA LYS A 73 9.22 8.65 7.24
C LYS A 73 10.30 9.20 8.17
N SER A 74 11.21 8.34 8.66
CA SER A 74 12.35 8.77 9.47
C SER A 74 13.27 9.71 8.68
N ILE A 75 13.60 9.39 7.43
CA ILE A 75 14.42 10.28 6.59
C ILE A 75 13.62 11.55 6.26
N GLU A 76 12.47 11.42 5.59
CA GLU A 76 11.67 12.54 5.08
C GLU A 76 11.31 13.59 6.14
N GLY A 77 11.00 13.16 7.36
CA GLY A 77 10.61 14.05 8.45
C GLY A 77 11.75 14.85 9.06
N GLN A 78 13.01 14.51 8.76
CA GLN A 78 14.20 15.10 9.41
C GLN A 78 15.15 15.79 8.43
N ILE A 79 14.98 15.64 7.10
CA ILE A 79 15.93 16.18 6.10
C ILE A 79 16.08 17.70 6.21
N THR A 80 14.97 18.41 6.33
CA THR A 80 14.98 19.89 6.37
C THR A 80 15.74 20.39 7.60
N ASP A 81 15.41 19.86 8.78
CA ASP A 81 16.05 20.23 10.04
C ASP A 81 17.52 19.84 10.08
N PHE A 82 17.86 18.69 9.47
CA PHE A 82 19.24 18.25 9.29
C PHE A 82 20.04 19.25 8.45
N MET A 83 19.53 19.65 7.28
CA MET A 83 20.21 20.63 6.41
C MET A 83 20.38 21.99 7.09
N PHE A 84 19.34 22.45 7.78
CA PHE A 84 19.39 23.71 8.53
C PHE A 84 20.40 23.68 9.69
N SER A 85 20.43 22.58 10.45
CA SER A 85 21.38 22.40 11.56
C SER A 85 22.83 22.37 11.04
N VAL A 86 23.09 21.62 9.97
CA VAL A 86 24.42 21.56 9.35
C VAL A 86 24.86 22.95 8.87
N ALA A 87 23.97 23.71 8.21
CA ALA A 87 24.28 25.08 7.78
C ALA A 87 24.61 26.00 8.96
N THR A 88 23.90 25.84 10.08
CA THR A 88 24.09 26.64 11.30
C THR A 88 25.45 26.36 11.94
N TYR A 89 25.88 25.11 12.01
CA TYR A 89 27.20 24.76 12.54
C TYR A 89 28.34 25.22 11.64
N ILE A 90 28.20 25.11 10.31
CA ILE A 90 29.18 25.66 9.37
C ILE A 90 29.29 27.18 9.52
N ARG A 91 28.16 27.87 9.71
CA ARG A 91 28.13 29.32 9.97
C ARG A 91 28.88 29.70 11.25
N SER A 92 28.92 28.82 12.26
CA SER A 92 29.70 29.00 13.48
C SER A 92 31.20 28.67 13.34
N GLY A 93 31.65 28.28 12.14
CA GLY A 93 33.04 27.99 11.83
C GLY A 93 33.44 26.52 11.92
N ALA A 94 32.48 25.60 12.15
CA ALA A 94 32.75 24.17 12.14
C ALA A 94 32.99 23.65 10.71
N THR A 95 33.81 22.62 10.57
CA THR A 95 33.97 21.92 9.28
C THR A 95 32.68 21.19 8.88
N LEU A 96 32.53 20.80 7.62
CA LEU A 96 31.35 20.04 7.17
C LEU A 96 31.20 18.72 7.95
N TYR A 97 32.30 18.00 8.14
CA TYR A 97 32.33 16.76 8.92
C TYR A 97 31.87 17.00 10.37
N GLU A 98 32.44 18.01 11.03
CA GLU A 98 32.09 18.38 12.41
C GLU A 98 30.63 18.85 12.53
N SER A 99 30.12 19.57 11.53
CA SER A 99 28.73 20.04 11.50
C SER A 99 27.74 18.88 11.41
N ILE A 100 28.05 17.86 10.60
CA ILE A 100 27.23 16.66 10.48
C ILE A 100 27.32 15.83 11.78
N SER A 101 28.50 15.73 12.39
CA SER A 101 28.68 15.00 13.65
C SER A 101 27.97 15.66 14.84
N LEU A 102 27.97 16.99 14.91
CA LEU A 102 27.21 17.77 15.90
C LEU A 102 25.70 17.66 15.70
N THR A 103 25.23 17.41 14.47
CA THR A 103 23.81 17.23 14.16
C THR A 103 23.33 15.80 14.45
N LEU A 104 24.22 14.80 14.41
CA LEU A 104 23.89 13.38 14.56
C LEU A 104 23.06 13.04 15.82
N PRO A 105 23.36 13.58 17.03
CA PRO A 105 22.58 13.27 18.25
C PRO A 105 21.12 13.69 18.17
N ASN A 106 20.79 14.68 17.33
CA ASN A 106 19.42 15.18 17.15
C ASN A 106 18.61 14.30 16.19
N LEU A 107 19.28 13.46 15.38
CA LEU A 107 18.63 12.54 14.46
C LEU A 107 18.09 11.31 15.20
N LYS A 108 17.00 10.75 14.68
CA LYS A 108 16.31 9.59 15.27
C LYS A 108 16.02 8.51 14.24
N GLY A 109 16.06 7.25 14.71
CA GLY A 109 15.72 6.07 13.93
C GLY A 109 16.65 5.85 12.75
N TYR A 110 16.11 5.31 11.66
CA TYR A 110 16.88 4.87 10.50
C TYR A 110 17.76 5.96 9.88
N PHE A 111 17.30 7.23 9.88
CA PHE A 111 18.10 8.31 9.31
C PHE A 111 19.39 8.55 10.09
N ARG A 112 19.35 8.44 11.43
CA ARG A 112 20.54 8.52 12.28
C ARG A 112 21.53 7.42 11.92
N ASP A 113 21.08 6.17 11.85
CA ASP A 113 21.94 5.01 11.55
C ASP A 113 22.68 5.19 10.21
N VAL A 114 21.99 5.78 9.21
CA VAL A 114 22.57 6.03 7.89
C VAL A 114 23.60 7.16 7.92
N ILE A 115 23.32 8.26 8.62
CA ILE A 115 24.27 9.39 8.74
C ILE A 115 25.47 9.01 9.63
N GLU A 116 25.27 8.21 10.66
CA GLU A 116 26.35 7.67 11.50
C GLU A 116 27.29 6.79 10.67
N LYS A 117 26.74 5.89 9.86
CA LYS A 117 27.52 5.10 8.91
C LYS A 117 28.27 5.98 7.89
N PHE A 118 27.68 7.11 7.49
CA PHE A 118 28.31 8.06 6.58
C PHE A 118 29.54 8.72 7.18
N LEU A 119 29.40 9.24 8.40
CA LEU A 119 30.52 9.82 9.14
C LEU A 119 31.63 8.79 9.37
N ASN A 120 31.28 7.55 9.74
CA ASN A 120 32.27 6.50 9.95
C ASN A 120 33.05 6.18 8.67
N LEU A 121 32.42 6.18 7.49
CA LEU A 121 33.13 5.96 6.22
C LEU A 121 34.10 7.09 5.90
N ILE A 122 33.72 8.35 6.17
CA ILE A 122 34.61 9.50 6.01
C ILE A 122 35.77 9.41 7.01
N ALA A 123 35.49 9.05 8.27
CA ALA A 123 36.51 8.89 9.31
C ALA A 123 37.53 7.78 8.99
N LEU A 124 37.11 6.76 8.24
CA LEU A 124 37.98 5.70 7.73
C LEU A 124 38.84 6.13 6.53
N GLY A 125 38.78 7.40 6.12
CA GLY A 125 39.59 7.95 5.03
C GLY A 125 39.02 7.73 3.63
N ASN A 126 37.77 7.25 3.51
CA ASN A 126 37.10 7.21 2.20
C ASN A 126 36.81 8.64 1.74
N SER A 127 36.91 8.87 0.43
CA SER A 127 36.45 10.13 -0.15
C SER A 127 34.93 10.29 0.03
N LEU A 128 34.45 11.54 0.00
CA LEU A 128 33.04 11.81 0.19
C LEU A 128 32.19 11.14 -0.91
N ASP A 129 32.66 11.12 -2.16
CA ASP A 129 32.00 10.44 -3.27
C ASP A 129 31.93 8.91 -3.08
N GLU A 130 33.01 8.29 -2.59
CA GLU A 130 33.03 6.87 -2.27
C GLU A 130 32.03 6.55 -1.15
N ALA A 131 32.03 7.35 -0.07
CA ALA A 131 31.09 7.18 1.04
C ALA A 131 29.63 7.31 0.58
N ILE A 132 29.34 8.28 -0.30
CA ILE A 132 28.01 8.44 -0.92
C ILE A 132 27.65 7.20 -1.75
N SER A 133 28.59 6.69 -2.55
CA SER A 133 28.35 5.53 -3.41
C SER A 133 27.97 4.27 -2.61
N ILE A 134 28.61 4.07 -1.45
CA ILE A 134 28.37 2.95 -0.54
C ILE A 134 26.99 3.10 0.13
N ILE A 135 26.66 4.31 0.59
CA ILE A 135 25.43 4.57 1.35
C ILE A 135 24.19 4.73 0.49
N LYS A 136 24.35 5.05 -0.80
CA LYS A 136 23.26 5.20 -1.77
C LYS A 136 22.23 4.05 -1.72
N ARG A 137 22.68 2.82 -1.42
CA ARG A 137 21.81 1.65 -1.27
C ARG A 137 20.96 1.68 0.00
N ASP A 138 21.50 2.21 1.09
CA ASP A 138 20.85 2.30 2.39
C ASP A 138 19.89 3.49 2.45
N LEU A 139 20.35 4.68 2.04
CA LEU A 139 19.51 5.88 2.00
C LEU A 139 18.36 5.76 0.98
N GLY A 140 18.57 4.96 -0.08
CA GLY A 140 17.63 4.79 -1.18
C GLY A 140 17.75 5.89 -2.24
N LYS A 141 17.42 5.54 -3.50
CA LYS A 141 17.56 6.44 -4.66
C LYS A 141 16.84 7.79 -4.46
N GLU A 142 15.71 7.76 -3.78
CA GLU A 142 14.83 8.92 -3.58
C GLU A 142 15.44 9.96 -2.64
N PHE A 143 16.41 9.59 -1.80
CA PHE A 143 17.05 10.48 -0.83
C PHE A 143 18.54 10.69 -1.09
N THR A 144 19.12 10.02 -2.10
CA THR A 144 20.55 10.14 -2.44
C THR A 144 20.97 11.58 -2.71
N TYR A 145 20.05 12.44 -3.15
CA TYR A 145 20.33 13.85 -3.37
C TYR A 145 20.76 14.59 -2.09
N ILE A 146 20.35 14.14 -0.90
CA ILE A 146 20.71 14.75 0.40
C ILE A 146 22.23 14.77 0.55
N LEU A 147 22.89 13.62 0.32
CA LEU A 147 24.34 13.54 0.47
C LEU A 147 25.08 14.26 -0.65
N ARG A 148 24.51 14.34 -1.86
CA ARG A 148 25.06 15.16 -2.93
C ARG A 148 25.01 16.65 -2.62
N ILE A 149 23.95 17.12 -1.96
CA ILE A 149 23.87 18.52 -1.53
C ILE A 149 25.01 18.84 -0.55
N LEU A 150 25.35 17.91 0.35
CA LEU A 150 26.49 18.05 1.25
C LEU A 150 27.82 18.12 0.48
N SER A 151 28.00 17.25 -0.53
CA SER A 151 29.18 17.28 -1.42
C SER A 151 29.33 18.61 -2.15
N VAL A 152 28.25 19.11 -2.76
CA VAL A 152 28.26 20.41 -3.44
C VAL A 152 28.54 21.55 -2.45
N ALA A 153 28.05 21.46 -1.21
CA ALA A 153 28.36 22.44 -0.18
C ALA A 153 29.85 22.41 0.20
N GLU A 154 30.47 21.23 0.29
CA GLU A 154 31.91 21.07 0.52
C GLU A 154 32.74 21.73 -0.59
N GLU A 155 32.43 21.40 -1.85
CA GLU A 155 33.08 21.98 -3.03
C GLU A 155 32.91 23.51 -3.11
N SER A 156 31.78 24.01 -2.60
CA SER A 156 31.48 25.44 -2.57
C SER A 156 32.25 26.21 -1.49
N GLY A 157 32.91 25.53 -0.54
CA GLY A 157 33.75 26.12 0.49
C GLY A 157 33.08 27.28 1.23
N GLY A 158 33.56 28.51 1.01
CA GLY A 158 33.02 29.72 1.66
C GLY A 158 31.53 30.02 1.38
N LYS A 159 30.94 29.38 0.37
CA LYS A 159 29.50 29.49 0.06
C LYS A 159 28.67 28.29 0.53
N ALA A 160 29.26 27.37 1.29
CA ALA A 160 28.58 26.17 1.81
C ALA A 160 27.29 26.52 2.56
N VAL A 161 27.32 27.58 3.39
CA VAL A 161 26.17 28.07 4.16
C VAL A 161 25.02 28.47 3.22
N ASP A 162 25.30 29.27 2.19
CA ASP A 162 24.30 29.70 1.22
C ASP A 162 23.67 28.53 0.45
N VAL A 163 24.48 27.53 0.09
CA VAL A 163 24.01 26.32 -0.61
C VAL A 163 23.07 25.51 0.28
N LEU A 164 23.43 25.29 1.54
CA LEU A 164 22.63 24.51 2.48
C LEU A 164 21.38 25.25 2.94
N ASP A 165 21.44 26.57 3.12
CA ASP A 165 20.26 27.41 3.43
C ASP A 165 19.25 27.42 2.28
N ARG A 166 19.73 27.52 1.03
CA ARG A 166 18.86 27.39 -0.14
C ARG A 166 18.27 25.99 -0.24
N ALA A 167 19.07 24.96 0.01
CA ALA A 167 18.60 23.58 0.01
C ALA A 167 17.54 23.33 1.09
N SER A 168 17.76 23.80 2.32
CA SER A 168 16.79 23.67 3.42
C SER A 168 15.48 24.39 3.09
N THR A 169 15.55 25.58 2.49
CA THR A 169 14.38 26.34 2.04
C THR A 169 13.59 25.57 0.97
N ILE A 170 14.27 25.04 -0.05
CA ILE A 170 13.64 24.23 -1.11
C ILE A 170 13.00 22.97 -0.51
N LEU A 171 13.69 22.29 0.41
CA LEU A 171 13.18 21.08 1.05
C LEU A 171 11.99 21.36 1.98
N SER A 172 12.00 22.49 2.68
CA SER A 172 10.87 22.98 3.47
C SER A 172 9.64 23.22 2.59
N ASN A 173 9.83 23.87 1.44
CA ASN A 173 8.76 24.10 0.46
C ASN A 173 8.21 22.78 -0.11
N ILE A 174 9.09 21.82 -0.45
CA ILE A 174 8.68 20.49 -0.91
C ILE A 174 7.89 19.76 0.19
N SER A 175 8.37 19.77 1.42
CA SER A 175 7.70 19.14 2.57
C SER A 175 6.33 19.78 2.81
N SER A 176 6.25 21.10 2.80
CA SER A 176 5.01 21.86 2.96
C SER A 176 4.01 21.55 1.85
N TYR A 177 4.46 21.49 0.60
CA TYR A 177 3.63 21.10 -0.54
C TYR A 177 3.14 19.65 -0.42
N LYS A 178 4.00 18.70 -0.06
CA LYS A 178 3.62 17.30 0.17
C LYS A 178 2.60 17.17 1.30
N ASN A 179 2.78 17.91 2.40
CA ASN A 179 1.86 17.91 3.53
C ASN A 179 0.51 18.52 3.14
N TYR A 180 0.51 19.62 2.38
CA TYR A 180 -0.71 20.19 1.82
C TYR A 180 -1.43 19.19 0.91
N ARG A 181 -0.72 18.61 -0.07
CA ARG A 181 -1.26 17.59 -0.97
C ARG A 181 -1.81 16.40 -0.19
N ARG A 182 -1.11 15.92 0.84
CA ARG A 182 -1.56 14.81 1.67
C ARG A 182 -2.83 15.14 2.46
N ARG A 183 -2.96 16.38 2.96
CA ARG A 183 -4.17 16.84 3.66
C ARG A 183 -5.37 16.89 2.72
N VAL A 184 -5.20 17.48 1.54
CA VAL A 184 -6.26 17.55 0.51
C VAL A 184 -6.65 16.15 0.04
N LEU A 185 -5.67 15.32 -0.33
CA LEU A 185 -5.93 13.98 -0.85
C LEU A 185 -6.49 13.02 0.21
N ARG A 186 -6.22 13.24 1.50
CA ARG A 186 -6.79 12.43 2.57
C ARG A 186 -8.32 12.47 2.57
N GLN A 187 -8.92 13.59 2.18
CA GLN A 187 -10.38 13.71 2.09
C GLN A 187 -10.97 12.77 1.03
N TYR A 188 -10.23 12.45 -0.03
CA TYR A 188 -10.67 11.52 -1.07
C TYR A 188 -10.76 10.07 -0.60
N LEU A 189 -10.15 9.70 0.54
CA LEU A 189 -10.35 8.37 1.13
C LEU A 189 -11.81 8.13 1.47
N ILE A 190 -12.47 9.16 2.01
CA ILE A 190 -13.89 9.11 2.37
C ILE A 190 -14.74 8.90 1.12
N LEU A 191 -14.39 9.58 0.01
CA LEU A 191 -15.06 9.40 -1.28
C LEU A 191 -14.94 7.96 -1.77
N LEU A 192 -13.76 7.34 -1.68
CA LEU A 192 -13.58 5.94 -2.06
C LEU A 192 -14.41 4.98 -1.20
N LEU A 193 -14.53 5.25 0.10
CA LEU A 193 -15.41 4.47 0.99
C LEU A 193 -16.88 4.59 0.58
N ILE A 194 -17.34 5.81 0.27
CA ILE A 194 -18.70 6.06 -0.20
C ILE A 194 -18.96 5.30 -1.50
N VAL A 195 -18.02 5.30 -2.45
CA VAL A 195 -18.15 4.57 -3.72
C VAL A 195 -18.36 3.08 -3.50
N ILE A 196 -17.60 2.46 -2.58
CA ILE A 196 -17.78 1.03 -2.27
C ILE A 196 -19.15 0.77 -1.64
N ILE A 197 -19.56 1.60 -0.68
CA ILE A 197 -20.86 1.45 -0.01
C ILE A 197 -22.01 1.57 -1.03
N VAL A 198 -21.96 2.58 -1.90
CA VAL A 198 -22.99 2.79 -2.94
C VAL A 198 -23.00 1.64 -3.93
N TYR A 199 -21.82 1.13 -4.32
CA TYR A 199 -21.71 -0.04 -5.18
C TYR A 199 -22.34 -1.29 -4.53
N ASP A 200 -21.99 -1.59 -3.28
CA ASP A 200 -22.53 -2.74 -2.55
C ASP A 200 -24.05 -2.60 -2.34
N PHE A 201 -24.53 -1.38 -2.09
CA PHE A 201 -25.98 -1.12 -2.02
C PHE A 201 -26.67 -1.38 -3.36
N ALA A 202 -26.10 -0.93 -4.49
CA ALA A 202 -26.64 -1.23 -5.81
C ALA A 202 -26.67 -2.74 -6.11
N VAL A 203 -25.63 -3.47 -5.70
CA VAL A 203 -25.56 -4.93 -5.75
C VAL A 203 -26.71 -5.56 -4.94
N MET A 204 -27.01 -5.04 -3.76
CA MET A 204 -28.14 -5.50 -2.93
C MET A 204 -29.47 -5.41 -3.66
N PHE A 205 -29.77 -4.24 -4.24
CA PHE A 205 -31.02 -4.05 -4.99
C PHE A 205 -31.12 -5.00 -6.18
N LEU A 206 -30.02 -5.17 -6.92
CA LEU A 206 -29.99 -6.08 -8.05
C LEU A 206 -30.27 -7.52 -7.62
N LEU A 207 -29.63 -8.01 -6.56
CA LEU A 207 -29.85 -9.36 -6.05
C LEU A 207 -31.26 -9.56 -5.49
N LEU A 208 -31.84 -8.56 -4.83
CA LEU A 208 -33.22 -8.60 -4.33
C LEU A 208 -34.23 -8.74 -5.47
N ILE A 209 -34.08 -7.94 -6.54
CA ILE A 209 -34.95 -8.01 -7.73
C ILE A 209 -34.79 -9.37 -8.42
N MET A 210 -33.57 -9.89 -8.54
CA MET A 210 -33.36 -11.21 -9.14
C MET A 210 -34.00 -12.33 -8.31
N ASN A 211 -33.92 -12.23 -6.97
CA ASN A 211 -34.54 -13.22 -6.10
C ASN A 211 -36.08 -13.19 -6.19
N SER A 212 -36.69 -12.00 -6.29
CA SER A 212 -38.15 -11.87 -6.49
C SER A 212 -38.61 -12.33 -7.87
N LEU A 213 -37.80 -12.13 -8.91
CA LEU A 213 -38.08 -12.70 -10.23
C LEU A 213 -38.02 -14.24 -10.22
N ASN A 214 -37.08 -14.83 -9.47
CA ASN A 214 -36.97 -16.28 -9.34
C ASN A 214 -38.19 -16.94 -8.67
N THR A 215 -38.85 -16.24 -7.74
CA THR A 215 -40.08 -16.72 -7.11
C THR A 215 -41.31 -16.48 -7.99
N ALA A 216 -41.34 -15.42 -8.79
CA ALA A 216 -42.46 -15.08 -9.68
C ALA A 216 -42.49 -15.86 -11.01
N VAL A 217 -41.34 -16.18 -11.61
CA VAL A 217 -41.22 -16.74 -12.98
C VAL A 217 -41.20 -18.28 -12.98
N ALA A 218 -41.97 -18.92 -12.11
CA ALA A 218 -41.92 -20.38 -11.90
C ALA A 218 -42.28 -21.26 -13.13
N THR A 219 -42.69 -20.69 -14.29
CA THR A 219 -43.28 -21.49 -15.36
C THR A 219 -42.63 -21.47 -16.75
N PHE A 220 -41.85 -20.47 -17.21
CA PHE A 220 -41.43 -20.49 -18.64
C PHE A 220 -40.04 -19.91 -19.04
N ILE A 221 -39.18 -19.49 -18.10
CA ILE A 221 -37.83 -18.99 -18.46
C ILE A 221 -36.77 -19.61 -17.53
N THR A 222 -35.60 -19.89 -18.09
CA THR A 222 -34.40 -20.35 -17.37
C THR A 222 -34.17 -19.51 -16.12
N ARG A 223 -34.30 -20.13 -14.94
CA ARG A 223 -34.11 -19.47 -13.64
C ARG A 223 -32.70 -18.89 -13.54
N PRO A 224 -32.53 -17.56 -13.35
CA PRO A 224 -31.22 -16.98 -13.13
C PRO A 224 -30.57 -17.55 -11.85
N ASN A 225 -29.34 -18.08 -11.99
CA ASN A 225 -28.59 -18.62 -10.87
C ASN A 225 -28.04 -17.48 -9.98
N VAL A 226 -28.74 -17.22 -8.87
CA VAL A 226 -28.40 -16.15 -7.91
C VAL A 226 -26.98 -16.33 -7.34
N GLU A 227 -26.56 -17.57 -7.11
CA GLU A 227 -25.24 -17.90 -6.56
C GLU A 227 -24.09 -17.51 -7.51
N PHE A 228 -24.31 -17.70 -8.83
CA PHE A 228 -23.35 -17.27 -9.85
C PHE A 228 -23.26 -15.74 -9.92
N MET A 229 -24.40 -15.04 -9.94
CA MET A 229 -24.41 -13.57 -10.00
C MET A 229 -23.75 -12.95 -8.77
N TYR A 230 -24.03 -13.48 -7.58
CA TYR A 230 -23.36 -13.06 -6.35
C TYR A 230 -21.83 -13.20 -6.45
N THR A 231 -21.34 -14.35 -6.93
CA THR A 231 -19.90 -14.59 -7.09
C THR A 231 -19.27 -13.59 -8.08
N LEU A 232 -19.98 -13.27 -9.17
CA LEU A 232 -19.52 -12.30 -10.16
C LEU A 232 -19.43 -10.88 -9.59
N LEU A 233 -20.44 -10.46 -8.81
CA LEU A 233 -20.48 -9.15 -8.16
C LEU A 233 -19.42 -9.02 -7.04
N TYR A 234 -19.08 -10.13 -6.39
CA TYR A 234 -17.96 -10.21 -5.47
C TYR A 234 -16.61 -10.02 -6.19
N TYR A 235 -16.40 -10.62 -7.36
CA TYR A 235 -15.15 -10.40 -8.10
C TYR A 235 -14.96 -8.95 -8.53
N THR A 236 -16.02 -8.29 -8.98
CA THR A 236 -15.97 -6.87 -9.34
C THR A 236 -15.71 -5.99 -8.12
N SER A 237 -16.27 -6.30 -6.95
CA SER A 237 -16.02 -5.55 -5.72
C SER A 237 -14.57 -5.69 -5.24
N VAL A 238 -13.97 -6.89 -5.36
CA VAL A 238 -12.54 -7.11 -5.09
C VAL A 238 -11.66 -6.27 -6.02
N VAL A 239 -11.99 -6.23 -7.32
CA VAL A 239 -11.26 -5.41 -8.30
C VAL A 239 -11.36 -3.92 -7.94
N ILE A 240 -12.54 -3.44 -7.56
CA ILE A 240 -12.76 -2.05 -7.13
C ILE A 240 -11.90 -1.74 -5.91
N ALA A 241 -11.91 -2.59 -4.88
CA ALA A 241 -11.11 -2.40 -3.67
C ALA A 241 -9.60 -2.37 -3.96
N LEU A 242 -9.12 -3.24 -4.85
CA LEU A 242 -7.73 -3.27 -5.30
C LEU A 242 -7.31 -2.00 -6.02
N VAL A 243 -8.10 -1.57 -7.02
CA VAL A 243 -7.78 -0.40 -7.86
C VAL A 243 -7.88 0.89 -7.05
N SER A 244 -8.94 1.05 -6.26
CA SER A 244 -9.15 2.23 -5.42
C SER A 244 -8.09 2.35 -4.32
N GLY A 245 -7.79 1.26 -3.60
CA GLY A 245 -6.75 1.24 -2.57
C GLY A 245 -5.36 1.52 -3.14
N SER A 246 -5.02 0.92 -4.29
CA SER A 246 -3.75 1.16 -5.00
C SER A 246 -3.60 2.60 -5.47
N SER A 247 -4.67 3.16 -6.04
CA SER A 247 -4.70 4.54 -6.53
C SER A 247 -4.49 5.52 -5.37
N TYR A 248 -5.21 5.30 -4.26
CA TYR A 248 -5.08 6.13 -3.08
C TYR A 248 -3.66 6.12 -2.51
N GLY A 249 -3.06 4.93 -2.29
CA GLY A 249 -1.71 4.84 -1.73
C GLY A 249 -0.65 5.52 -2.60
N LYS A 250 -0.73 5.37 -3.93
CA LYS A 250 0.20 6.02 -4.86
C LYS A 250 0.02 7.54 -4.88
N CYS A 251 -1.22 8.03 -4.93
CA CYS A 251 -1.50 9.47 -4.99
C CYS A 251 -1.19 10.20 -3.69
N VAL A 252 -1.57 9.61 -2.54
CA VAL A 252 -1.47 10.26 -1.23
C VAL A 252 -0.09 10.05 -0.61
N GLU A 253 0.40 8.81 -0.60
CA GLU A 253 1.63 8.46 0.11
C GLU A 253 2.87 8.42 -0.79
N GLY A 254 2.69 8.52 -2.11
CA GLY A 254 3.78 8.61 -3.08
C GLY A 254 4.43 7.29 -3.47
N SER A 255 4.02 6.15 -2.89
CA SER A 255 4.50 4.83 -3.28
C SER A 255 3.39 3.79 -3.30
N ILE A 256 3.47 2.86 -4.26
CA ILE A 256 2.51 1.75 -4.38
C ILE A 256 2.60 0.82 -3.16
N THR A 257 3.80 0.66 -2.58
CA THR A 257 4.01 -0.19 -1.39
C THR A 257 3.25 0.30 -0.16
N ARG A 258 2.88 1.58 -0.10
CA ARG A 258 2.06 2.16 0.97
C ARG A 258 0.56 1.97 0.77
N SER A 259 0.15 1.33 -0.33
CA SER A 259 -1.25 1.14 -0.67
C SER A 259 -1.89 -0.06 0.04
N PHE A 260 -1.09 -1.05 0.46
CA PHE A 260 -1.58 -2.26 1.10
C PHE A 260 -2.51 -2.06 2.31
N PRO A 261 -2.25 -1.14 3.27
CA PRO A 261 -3.20 -0.92 4.36
C PRO A 261 -4.56 -0.42 3.86
N TYR A 262 -4.60 0.38 2.79
CA TYR A 262 -5.85 0.90 2.23
C TYR A 262 -6.60 -0.19 1.46
N ILE A 263 -5.88 -1.02 0.69
CA ILE A 263 -6.46 -2.21 0.03
C ILE A 263 -7.08 -3.14 1.07
N LEU A 264 -6.38 -3.37 2.19
CA LEU A 264 -6.87 -4.20 3.29
C LEU A 264 -8.16 -3.64 3.89
N ILE A 265 -8.20 -2.34 4.20
CA ILE A 265 -9.39 -1.70 4.78
C ILE A 265 -10.59 -1.80 3.83
N LEU A 266 -10.39 -1.48 2.54
CA LEU A 266 -11.46 -1.50 1.55
C LEU A 266 -11.94 -2.94 1.27
N SER A 267 -11.02 -3.91 1.23
CA SER A 267 -11.37 -5.33 1.06
C SER A 267 -12.08 -5.89 2.30
N ALA A 268 -11.72 -5.46 3.50
CA ALA A 268 -12.38 -5.90 4.74
C ALA A 268 -13.80 -5.33 4.83
N LEU A 269 -13.96 -4.06 4.50
CA LEU A 269 -15.27 -3.40 4.45
C LEU A 269 -16.20 -4.08 3.44
N ASN A 270 -15.70 -4.35 2.24
CA ASN A 270 -16.42 -5.06 1.21
C ASN A 270 -16.81 -6.49 1.66
N PHE A 271 -15.89 -7.24 2.28
CA PHE A 271 -16.21 -8.56 2.85
C PHE A 271 -17.37 -8.50 3.86
N ILE A 272 -17.33 -7.52 4.78
CA ILE A 272 -18.38 -7.34 5.79
C ILE A 272 -19.72 -6.98 5.13
N LEU A 273 -19.71 -6.00 4.22
CA LEU A 273 -20.92 -5.53 3.54
C LEU A 273 -21.57 -6.64 2.74
N ILE A 274 -20.81 -7.38 1.96
CA ILE A 274 -21.30 -8.52 1.17
C ILE A 274 -21.90 -9.60 2.07
N HIS A 275 -21.30 -9.90 3.22
CA HIS A 275 -21.85 -10.91 4.15
C HIS A 275 -23.17 -10.45 4.79
N ILE A 276 -23.25 -9.17 5.20
CA ILE A 276 -24.48 -8.57 5.72
C ILE A 276 -25.57 -8.58 4.65
N LEU A 277 -25.21 -8.22 3.42
CA LEU A 277 -26.12 -8.16 2.29
C LEU A 277 -26.70 -9.54 1.95
N LEU A 278 -25.87 -10.59 2.03
CA LEU A 278 -26.30 -11.96 1.80
C LEU A 278 -27.26 -12.49 2.87
N SER A 279 -27.10 -12.05 4.13
CA SER A 279 -28.02 -12.42 5.21
C SER A 279 -29.41 -11.81 5.03
N VAL A 280 -29.49 -10.63 4.41
CA VAL A 280 -30.76 -9.94 4.12
C VAL A 280 -31.47 -10.55 2.90
N VAL A 281 -30.74 -10.86 1.82
CA VAL A 281 -31.36 -11.27 0.54
C VAL A 281 -31.76 -12.75 0.52
N SER A 282 -31.04 -13.63 1.21
CA SER A 282 -31.30 -15.07 1.20
C SER A 282 -31.00 -15.73 2.55
N PRO A 283 -31.88 -15.59 3.55
CA PRO A 283 -31.66 -16.18 4.88
C PRO A 283 -31.46 -17.71 4.85
N ASN A 284 -32.05 -18.40 3.86
CA ASN A 284 -31.95 -19.85 3.71
C ASN A 284 -30.53 -20.36 3.33
N ILE A 285 -29.69 -19.54 2.71
CA ILE A 285 -28.31 -19.95 2.35
C ILE A 285 -27.40 -20.00 3.59
N ILE A 286 -27.67 -19.14 4.58
CA ILE A 286 -26.94 -19.14 5.86
C ILE A 286 -27.39 -20.31 6.75
N GLN A 287 -28.70 -20.64 6.75
CA GLN A 287 -29.22 -21.77 7.53
C GLN A 287 -28.69 -23.13 7.05
N LEU A 288 -28.49 -23.32 5.75
CA LEU A 288 -27.88 -24.53 5.18
C LEU A 288 -26.40 -24.71 5.57
N PHE A 289 -25.77 -23.66 6.12
CA PHE A 289 -24.38 -23.68 6.58
C PHE A 289 -24.25 -23.83 8.10
N ILE A 290 -25.22 -23.34 8.87
CA ILE A 290 -25.28 -23.55 10.34
C ILE A 290 -25.78 -24.98 10.65
N PHE A 291 -26.74 -25.48 9.86
CA PHE A 291 -27.19 -26.85 9.90
C PHE A 291 -26.71 -27.54 8.63
N GLY A 292 -25.48 -28.06 8.67
CA GLY A 292 -24.91 -28.79 7.54
C GLY A 292 -25.85 -29.87 7.02
N SER A 293 -26.03 -29.91 5.70
CA SER A 293 -26.53 -31.07 4.97
C SER A 293 -25.38 -31.95 4.54
#